data_AF-A0A5J4UFF8-F1
#
_entry.id   AF-A0A5J4UFF8-F1
#
_cell.length_a   1.000
_cell.length_b   1.000
_cell.length_c   1.000
_cell.angle_alpha   90.00
_cell.angle_beta   90.00
_cell.angle_gamma   90.00
#
_symmetry.space_group_name_H-M   'P 1'
#
loop_
_entity.id
_entity.type
_entity.pdbx_description
1 polymer ?
#
loop_
_entity_poly.entity_id
_entity_poly.type
_entity_poly.pdbx_seq_one_letter_code
_entity_poly.pdbx_strand_id
1 'polypeptide(L)'
;MTQLAKLANNTEDSKLIESILNESTEKNIKCMTLEKGSKRQYNRKSKTDDKAKALVDQMITEQTNEQEQNNEQSDSKSDFELFYEVFSECFTKANEQIQSKTIKERIDGAIIDLYEYRKFADPKLKNKLLTGHVVDLSLCKDDNICIIDFDIDHAGKLSEEEKEKIRQNIINNMLPKNVGLVLTARGGIHAYCNRNGYKLPTNRNEKVIVQDDNLEIDIFAQMYTHKDGELVANRVVLPNSKVRIMEKGVQKKEVLHYKELNDWSNAHHLASLHNILGSWNVDLTAKDDDISNTVSQDCTLEAMPIEIADACIQGLKGLTIHNDTNTLAREISLLPLFMGLNGLEQTKDKEYKEDAYTTVYRNNILTSNANEHWNDRKGRYSSRSNAWILTKIIKFHNKEYYETTLKPLLKKRLQDKYKQKHEIKLETIEKQGIDINDPFIFGNISEKATRGEYKEEVDIATDLTKVIRYYAGESGLVFIIKEYDAQQETNVIRNKTKTNAYEQMHIIRLWDDGKKHITVQDIFEKYSGQYVVEGVRFNSDNPNVFNVFQGFKYEKLEQVDESKIDMFINDLTYGTIAGGNKN
;
A
#
# COMPACT_ATOMS: atom_id res chain seq x y z
N MET A 1 22.67 31.95 -21.84
CA MET A 1 23.61 31.07 -21.10
C MET A 1 23.24 30.91 -19.62
N THR A 2 21.96 31.04 -19.24
CA THR A 2 21.55 31.12 -17.81
C THR A 2 20.67 29.93 -17.36
N GLN A 3 20.61 28.85 -18.15
CA GLN A 3 19.92 27.59 -17.78
C GLN A 3 20.87 26.42 -17.49
N LEU A 4 22.16 26.53 -17.82
CA LEU A 4 23.15 25.47 -17.55
C LEU A 4 23.72 25.51 -16.12
N ALA A 5 23.70 26.68 -15.46
CA ALA A 5 24.25 26.84 -14.10
C ALA A 5 23.37 26.20 -13.00
N LYS A 6 22.05 26.07 -13.21
CA LYS A 6 21.15 25.43 -12.23
C LYS A 6 21.26 23.91 -12.20
N LEU A 7 21.72 23.27 -13.28
CA LEU A 7 21.90 21.81 -13.33
C LEU A 7 23.24 21.37 -12.70
N ALA A 8 24.27 22.22 -12.76
CA ALA A 8 25.59 21.90 -12.23
C ALA A 8 25.57 21.79 -10.68
N ASN A 9 24.92 22.73 -9.99
CA ASN A 9 24.87 22.76 -8.52
C ASN A 9 24.16 21.54 -7.91
N ASN A 10 23.05 21.08 -8.52
CA ASN A 10 22.34 19.88 -8.04
C ASN A 10 23.17 18.60 -8.15
N THR A 11 24.15 18.56 -9.06
CA THR A 11 24.99 17.38 -9.29
C THR A 11 26.16 17.31 -8.30
N GLU A 12 26.63 18.46 -7.80
CA GLU A 12 27.67 18.54 -6.77
C GLU A 12 27.12 18.26 -5.37
N ASP A 13 25.92 18.77 -5.06
CA ASP A 13 25.23 18.50 -3.80
C ASP A 13 24.91 17.01 -3.60
N SER A 14 24.53 16.32 -4.68
CA SER A 14 24.26 14.88 -4.65
C SER A 14 25.51 14.04 -4.37
N LYS A 15 26.69 14.47 -4.84
CA LYS A 15 27.97 13.77 -4.60
C LYS A 15 28.49 13.99 -3.18
N LEU A 16 28.22 15.17 -2.60
CA LEU A 16 28.55 15.47 -1.21
C LEU A 16 27.72 14.60 -0.25
N ILE A 17 26.44 14.40 -0.55
CA ILE A 17 25.53 13.53 0.23
C ILE A 17 25.97 12.06 0.19
N GLU A 18 26.38 11.56 -0.99
CA GLU A 18 26.83 10.18 -1.18
C GLU A 18 28.15 9.87 -0.44
N SER A 19 29.06 10.86 -0.37
CA SER A 19 30.30 10.81 0.40
C SER A 19 30.06 10.68 1.91
N ILE A 20 29.15 11.50 2.45
CA ILE A 20 28.84 11.55 3.89
C ILE A 20 28.13 10.26 4.38
N LEU A 21 27.35 9.61 3.52
CA LEU A 21 26.66 8.36 3.86
C LEU A 21 27.62 7.15 3.93
N ASN A 22 28.64 7.11 3.06
CA ASN A 22 29.56 5.97 2.99
C ASN A 22 30.50 5.86 4.20
N GLU A 23 30.93 6.98 4.79
CA GLU A 23 31.79 6.97 6.00
C GLU A 23 31.09 6.36 7.24
N SER A 24 29.76 6.23 7.24
CA SER A 24 29.00 5.68 8.37
C SER A 24 28.89 4.15 8.43
N THR A 25 29.33 3.44 7.38
CA THR A 25 29.11 1.98 7.25
C THR A 25 30.33 1.12 7.60
N GLU A 26 31.52 1.69 7.80
CA GLU A 26 32.72 0.95 8.20
C GLU A 26 32.88 0.84 9.72
N LYS A 27 31.98 0.11 10.38
CA LYS A 27 32.24 -0.46 11.71
C LYS A 27 31.83 -1.93 11.78
N ASN A 28 32.79 -2.79 11.40
CA ASN A 28 33.04 -4.15 11.87
C ASN A 28 31.87 -4.92 12.52
N ILE A 29 31.14 -5.73 11.73
CA ILE A 29 30.34 -6.84 12.24
C ILE A 29 31.00 -8.16 11.78
N LYS A 30 31.64 -8.86 12.72
CA LYS A 30 32.11 -10.25 12.55
C LYS A 30 30.91 -11.18 12.46
N CYS A 31 30.65 -11.75 11.29
CA CYS A 31 29.62 -12.79 11.11
C CYS A 31 30.26 -14.17 11.31
N MET A 32 29.85 -14.90 12.36
CA MET A 32 30.19 -16.31 12.57
C MET A 32 29.24 -17.20 11.76
N THR A 33 29.79 -18.03 10.88
CA THR A 33 29.05 -19.04 10.11
C THR A 33 28.86 -20.30 10.95
N LEU A 34 27.63 -20.77 11.12
CA LEU A 34 27.32 -22.07 11.75
C LEU A 34 26.91 -23.09 10.67
N GLU A 35 27.63 -24.21 10.63
CA GLU A 35 27.44 -25.32 9.69
C GLU A 35 26.11 -26.06 9.91
N LYS A 36 25.47 -26.49 8.81
CA LYS A 36 24.25 -27.30 8.81
C LYS A 36 24.50 -28.71 9.37
N GLY A 37 24.02 -28.95 10.59
CA GLY A 37 23.89 -30.29 11.16
C GLY A 37 22.78 -31.14 10.49
N SER A 38 22.94 -32.46 10.57
CA SER A 38 22.16 -33.50 9.90
C SER A 38 20.72 -33.68 10.40
N LYS A 39 19.80 -33.99 9.47
CA LYS A 39 18.36 -34.25 9.72
C LYS A 39 18.17 -35.50 10.60
N ARG A 40 17.54 -35.35 11.77
CA ARG A 40 17.04 -36.48 12.57
C ARG A 40 15.65 -36.93 12.08
N GLN A 41 15.49 -38.23 11.83
CA GLN A 41 14.18 -38.87 11.60
C GLN A 41 13.40 -38.96 12.92
N TYR A 42 12.12 -38.57 12.89
CA TYR A 42 11.16 -38.85 13.96
C TYR A 42 10.24 -39.99 13.53
N ASN A 43 10.32 -41.13 14.22
CA ASN A 43 9.31 -42.19 14.20
C ASN A 43 8.30 -41.92 15.32
N ARG A 44 7.02 -41.70 14.99
CA ARG A 44 5.93 -41.69 15.98
C ARG A 44 4.90 -42.76 15.60
N LYS A 45 4.84 -43.81 16.41
CA LYS A 45 3.79 -44.85 16.39
C LYS A 45 2.43 -44.23 16.75
N SER A 46 1.41 -44.37 15.91
CA SER A 46 0.01 -44.13 16.28
C SER A 46 -0.73 -45.47 16.41
N LYS A 47 -1.48 -45.62 17.51
CA LYS A 47 -2.47 -46.69 17.68
C LYS A 47 -3.61 -46.43 16.69
N THR A 48 -3.85 -47.37 15.79
CA THR A 48 -4.95 -47.34 14.83
C THR A 48 -6.20 -47.89 15.50
N ASP A 49 -7.34 -47.23 15.27
CA ASP A 49 -8.66 -47.64 15.75
C ASP A 49 -9.14 -48.81 14.88
N ASP A 50 -9.16 -50.03 15.43
CA ASP A 50 -9.37 -51.29 14.70
C ASP A 50 -10.70 -51.34 13.92
N LYS A 51 -11.66 -50.46 14.26
CA LYS A 51 -12.93 -50.30 13.53
C LYS A 51 -12.78 -49.64 12.15
N ALA A 52 -11.84 -48.70 12.00
CA ALA A 52 -11.58 -48.05 10.72
C ALA A 52 -10.90 -49.00 9.74
N LYS A 53 -10.07 -49.92 10.24
CA LYS A 53 -9.39 -50.93 9.43
C LYS A 53 -10.36 -52.00 8.92
N ALA A 54 -11.30 -52.44 9.76
CA ALA A 54 -12.34 -53.40 9.37
C ALA A 54 -13.30 -52.84 8.28
N LEU A 55 -13.65 -51.55 8.34
CA LEU A 55 -14.47 -50.88 7.32
C LEU A 55 -13.75 -50.77 5.96
N VAL A 56 -12.44 -50.52 5.99
CA VAL A 56 -11.60 -50.47 4.78
C VAL A 56 -11.43 -51.86 4.16
N ASP A 57 -11.19 -52.89 4.97
CA ASP A 57 -11.05 -54.26 4.47
C ASP A 57 -12.40 -54.80 3.91
N GLN A 58 -13.54 -54.38 4.48
CA GLN A 58 -14.87 -54.75 3.98
C GLN A 58 -15.18 -54.10 2.61
N MET A 59 -14.80 -52.84 2.41
CA MET A 59 -14.93 -52.15 1.11
C MET A 59 -14.01 -52.73 0.02
N ILE A 60 -12.81 -53.20 0.39
CA ILE A 60 -11.88 -53.84 -0.55
C ILE A 60 -12.42 -55.20 -1.02
N THR A 61 -13.05 -55.96 -0.13
CA THR A 61 -13.57 -57.31 -0.42
C THR A 61 -14.84 -57.26 -1.29
N GLU A 62 -15.68 -56.23 -1.14
CA GLU A 62 -16.87 -56.02 -1.99
C GLU A 62 -16.49 -55.63 -3.44
N GLN A 63 -15.41 -54.86 -3.63
CA GLN A 63 -14.92 -54.49 -4.97
C GLN A 63 -14.20 -55.62 -5.71
N THR A 64 -13.63 -56.60 -5.01
CA THR A 64 -12.94 -57.73 -5.68
C THR A 64 -13.91 -58.73 -6.30
N ASN A 65 -15.13 -58.87 -5.75
CA ASN A 65 -16.14 -59.79 -6.28
C ASN A 65 -16.90 -59.25 -7.51
N GLU A 66 -16.90 -57.93 -7.74
CA GLU A 66 -17.52 -57.32 -8.93
C GLU A 66 -16.59 -57.29 -10.16
N GLN A 67 -15.27 -57.49 -9.97
CA GLN A 67 -14.28 -57.47 -11.05
C GLN A 67 -14.10 -58.80 -11.81
N GLU A 68 -14.71 -59.91 -11.38
CA GLU A 68 -14.57 -61.21 -12.08
C GLU A 68 -15.54 -61.44 -13.25
N GLN A 69 -16.40 -60.46 -13.63
CA GLN A 69 -17.36 -60.68 -14.72
C GLN A 69 -17.34 -59.73 -15.93
N ASN A 70 -16.48 -58.72 -16.01
CA ASN A 70 -16.42 -57.88 -17.22
C ASN A 70 -14.98 -57.62 -17.64
N ASN A 71 -14.41 -58.56 -18.39
CA ASN A 71 -13.15 -58.37 -19.08
C ASN A 71 -13.44 -58.39 -20.59
N GLU A 72 -13.64 -57.22 -21.19
CA GLU A 72 -13.37 -56.97 -22.61
C GLU A 72 -13.23 -55.45 -22.89
N GLN A 73 -11.97 -55.03 -22.96
CA GLN A 73 -11.41 -54.03 -23.88
C GLN A 73 -11.91 -52.56 -23.85
N SER A 74 -11.22 -51.71 -23.08
CA SER A 74 -10.99 -50.29 -23.40
C SER A 74 -9.78 -49.76 -22.63
N ASP A 75 -9.04 -48.80 -23.21
CA ASP A 75 -7.83 -48.18 -22.66
C ASP A 75 -8.05 -47.74 -21.20
N SER A 76 -7.39 -48.42 -20.25
CA SER A 76 -7.58 -48.16 -18.83
C SER A 76 -6.97 -46.81 -18.44
N LYS A 77 -7.81 -45.78 -18.26
CA LYS A 77 -7.47 -44.58 -17.46
C LYS A 77 -6.84 -45.06 -16.15
N SER A 78 -5.72 -44.46 -15.75
CA SER A 78 -5.07 -44.85 -14.48
C SER A 78 -6.00 -44.58 -13.30
N ASP A 79 -5.90 -45.37 -12.23
CA ASP A 79 -6.69 -45.17 -10.99
C ASP A 79 -6.57 -43.74 -10.43
N PHE A 80 -5.43 -43.09 -10.66
CA PHE A 80 -5.20 -41.69 -10.30
C PHE A 80 -6.04 -40.72 -11.12
N GLU A 81 -6.20 -40.97 -12.41
CA GLU A 81 -6.97 -40.14 -13.33
C GLU A 81 -8.47 -40.31 -13.10
N LEU A 82 -8.91 -41.54 -12.82
CA LEU A 82 -10.27 -41.83 -12.36
C LEU A 82 -10.55 -41.17 -11.00
N PHE A 83 -9.61 -41.25 -10.05
CA PHE A 83 -9.71 -40.55 -8.77
C PHE A 83 -9.79 -39.03 -8.94
N TYR A 84 -8.97 -38.44 -9.79
CA TYR A 84 -8.97 -36.99 -10.05
C TYR A 84 -10.26 -36.52 -10.72
N GLU A 85 -10.79 -37.30 -11.67
CA GLU A 85 -12.04 -37.01 -12.37
C GLU A 85 -13.23 -37.06 -11.40
N VAL A 86 -13.33 -38.12 -10.60
CA VAL A 86 -14.37 -38.27 -9.56
C VAL A 86 -14.23 -37.18 -8.49
N PHE A 87 -13.01 -36.90 -8.02
CA PHE A 87 -12.75 -35.86 -7.02
C PHE A 87 -13.10 -34.47 -7.54
N SER A 88 -12.71 -34.14 -8.78
CA SER A 88 -13.02 -32.86 -9.41
C SER A 88 -14.53 -32.70 -9.65
N GLU A 89 -15.21 -33.76 -10.08
CA GLU A 89 -16.67 -33.75 -10.27
C GLU A 89 -17.42 -33.56 -8.95
N CYS A 90 -17.03 -34.28 -7.90
CA CYS A 90 -17.56 -34.10 -6.54
C CYS A 90 -17.32 -32.69 -6.00
N PHE A 91 -16.10 -32.15 -6.20
CA PHE A 91 -15.76 -30.79 -5.78
C PHE A 91 -16.58 -29.73 -6.53
N THR A 92 -16.80 -29.95 -7.84
CA THR A 92 -17.58 -29.05 -8.69
C THR A 92 -19.04 -29.03 -8.27
N LYS A 93 -19.65 -30.21 -8.07
CA LYS A 93 -21.04 -30.34 -7.58
C LYS A 93 -21.22 -29.74 -6.17
N ALA A 94 -20.27 -29.97 -5.27
CA ALA A 94 -20.31 -29.39 -3.93
C ALA A 94 -20.18 -27.86 -3.96
N ASN A 95 -19.31 -27.33 -4.83
CA ASN A 95 -19.15 -25.89 -5.01
C ASN A 95 -20.40 -25.25 -5.65
N GLU A 96 -21.00 -25.89 -6.66
CA GLU A 96 -22.27 -25.44 -7.27
C GLU A 96 -23.40 -25.38 -6.23
N GLN A 97 -23.53 -26.39 -5.36
CA GLN A 97 -24.52 -26.38 -4.28
C GLN A 97 -24.29 -25.27 -3.24
N ILE A 98 -23.05 -24.90 -2.96
CA ILE A 98 -22.73 -23.77 -2.07
C ILE A 98 -23.04 -22.46 -2.79
N GLN A 99 -22.69 -22.35 -4.07
CA GLN A 99 -22.92 -21.15 -4.87
C GLN A 99 -24.39 -20.88 -5.14
N SER A 100 -25.25 -21.89 -5.22
CA SER A 100 -26.68 -21.70 -5.39
C SER A 100 -27.39 -21.12 -4.16
N LYS A 101 -26.78 -21.22 -2.97
CA LYS A 101 -27.34 -20.67 -1.73
C LYS A 101 -27.18 -19.16 -1.68
N THR A 102 -28.21 -18.49 -1.21
CA THR A 102 -28.21 -17.06 -0.92
C THR A 102 -27.30 -16.73 0.27
N ILE A 103 -26.87 -15.48 0.39
CA ILE A 103 -26.11 -15.03 1.57
C ILE A 103 -26.90 -15.31 2.85
N LYS A 104 -28.20 -15.01 2.87
CA LYS A 104 -29.06 -15.24 4.03
C LYS A 104 -29.04 -16.69 4.50
N GLU A 105 -29.18 -17.66 3.59
CA GLU A 105 -29.15 -19.09 3.93
C GLU A 105 -27.80 -19.55 4.46
N ARG A 106 -26.71 -18.95 3.97
CA ARG A 106 -25.33 -19.31 4.36
C ARG A 106 -24.98 -18.83 5.76
N ILE A 107 -25.50 -17.66 6.17
CA ILE A 107 -25.19 -17.06 7.46
C ILE A 107 -26.21 -17.35 8.57
N ASP A 108 -27.35 -17.97 8.27
CA ASP A 108 -28.50 -18.12 9.19
C ASP A 108 -28.14 -18.64 10.60
N GLY A 109 -27.25 -19.63 10.68
CA GLY A 109 -26.79 -20.21 11.96
C GLY A 109 -25.69 -19.42 12.68
N ALA A 110 -25.23 -18.32 12.09
CA ALA A 110 -24.08 -17.52 12.54
C ALA A 110 -24.45 -16.10 12.97
N ILE A 111 -25.74 -15.77 12.99
CA ILE A 111 -26.25 -14.44 13.35
C ILE A 111 -26.36 -14.30 14.88
N ILE A 112 -25.85 -13.20 15.41
CA ILE A 112 -25.89 -12.85 16.83
C ILE A 112 -26.54 -11.46 16.98
N ASP A 113 -27.46 -11.33 17.94
CA ASP A 113 -28.15 -10.09 18.24
C ASP A 113 -27.25 -9.03 18.91
N LEU A 114 -27.41 -7.78 18.50
CA LEU A 114 -26.74 -6.61 19.06
C LEU A 114 -27.74 -5.72 19.82
N TYR A 115 -27.37 -5.32 21.02
CA TYR A 115 -28.20 -4.51 21.91
C TYR A 115 -27.55 -3.15 22.23
N GLU A 116 -28.39 -2.16 22.55
CA GLU A 116 -27.97 -0.82 23.02
C GLU A 116 -26.96 -0.10 22.10
N TYR A 117 -27.10 -0.27 20.78
CA TYR A 117 -26.28 0.36 19.75
C TYR A 117 -24.79 -0.02 19.81
N ARG A 118 -24.47 -1.17 20.41
CA ARG A 118 -23.08 -1.68 20.48
C ARG A 118 -22.72 -2.45 19.21
N LYS A 119 -21.43 -2.41 18.84
CA LYS A 119 -20.87 -3.18 17.72
C LYS A 119 -20.46 -4.62 18.11
N PHE A 120 -20.58 -4.98 19.38
CA PHE A 120 -20.22 -6.31 19.88
C PHE A 120 -21.37 -6.88 20.71
N ALA A 121 -21.58 -8.19 20.57
CA ALA A 121 -22.57 -8.92 21.34
C ALA A 121 -22.14 -8.99 22.81
N ASP A 122 -23.04 -8.64 23.72
CA ASP A 122 -22.87 -8.75 25.16
C ASP A 122 -24.04 -9.57 25.73
N PRO A 123 -23.81 -10.81 26.17
CA PRO A 123 -24.86 -11.67 26.73
C PRO A 123 -25.62 -11.03 27.89
N LYS A 124 -24.99 -10.10 28.63
CA LYS A 124 -25.62 -9.39 29.76
C LYS A 124 -26.71 -8.41 29.31
N LEU A 125 -26.74 -8.04 28.03
CA LEU A 125 -27.67 -7.06 27.46
C LEU A 125 -28.83 -7.69 26.70
N LYS A 126 -29.01 -9.03 26.75
CA LYS A 126 -30.02 -9.76 25.97
C LYS A 126 -31.48 -9.27 26.16
N ASN A 127 -31.77 -8.59 27.27
CA ASN A 127 -33.09 -8.04 27.59
C ASN A 127 -33.21 -6.52 27.31
N LYS A 128 -32.21 -5.93 26.66
CA LYS A 128 -32.18 -4.50 26.33
C LYS A 128 -32.72 -4.25 24.93
N LEU A 129 -32.70 -2.99 24.50
CA LEU A 129 -33.14 -2.59 23.16
C LEU A 129 -32.32 -3.32 22.10
N LEU A 130 -32.98 -4.17 21.30
CA LEU A 130 -32.40 -4.78 20.10
C LEU A 130 -32.14 -3.68 19.07
N THR A 131 -30.90 -3.57 18.63
CA THR A 131 -30.45 -2.49 17.74
C THR A 131 -29.85 -2.98 16.44
N GLY A 132 -29.56 -4.27 16.30
CA GLY A 132 -29.04 -4.84 15.06
C GLY A 132 -28.57 -6.27 15.23
N HIS A 133 -27.81 -6.73 14.24
CA HIS A 133 -27.27 -8.07 14.20
C HIS A 133 -25.82 -8.06 13.69
N VAL A 134 -25.06 -9.08 14.05
CA VAL A 134 -23.71 -9.34 13.58
C VAL A 134 -23.63 -10.77 13.09
N VAL A 135 -22.90 -11.03 12.01
CA VAL A 135 -22.54 -12.40 11.61
C VAL A 135 -21.17 -12.72 12.18
N ASP A 136 -21.04 -13.87 12.84
CA ASP A 136 -19.74 -14.43 13.22
C ASP A 136 -19.33 -15.46 12.17
N LEU A 137 -18.38 -15.11 11.30
CA LEU A 137 -17.93 -15.97 10.21
C LEU A 137 -17.38 -17.31 10.71
N SER A 138 -16.92 -17.40 11.96
CA SER A 138 -16.48 -18.66 12.57
C SER A 138 -17.61 -19.66 12.80
N LEU A 139 -18.86 -19.20 12.87
CA LEU A 139 -20.06 -20.02 13.09
C LEU A 139 -20.78 -20.37 11.78
N CYS A 140 -20.32 -19.85 10.64
CA CYS A 140 -20.88 -20.19 9.33
C CYS A 140 -20.67 -21.68 9.03
N LYS A 141 -21.69 -22.31 8.41
CA LYS A 141 -21.64 -23.74 8.04
C LYS A 141 -20.69 -24.01 6.87
N ASP A 142 -20.47 -23.01 6.01
CA ASP A 142 -19.50 -23.05 4.93
C ASP A 142 -18.43 -21.97 5.14
N ASP A 143 -17.18 -22.33 4.86
CA ASP A 143 -16.00 -21.46 4.97
C ASP A 143 -15.67 -20.72 3.67
N ASN A 144 -16.64 -20.71 2.75
CA ASN A 144 -16.51 -20.09 1.44
C ASN A 144 -17.02 -18.65 1.45
N ILE A 145 -17.73 -18.19 2.48
CA ILE A 145 -18.14 -16.79 2.53
C ILE A 145 -16.98 -15.90 2.97
N CYS A 146 -16.73 -14.83 2.21
CA CYS A 146 -15.66 -13.88 2.44
C CYS A 146 -16.21 -12.46 2.31
N ILE A 147 -15.69 -11.54 3.11
CA ILE A 147 -16.10 -10.14 3.10
C ILE A 147 -14.87 -9.29 2.82
N ILE A 148 -14.96 -8.41 1.82
CA ILE A 148 -13.99 -7.37 1.56
C ILE A 148 -14.55 -6.10 2.19
N ASP A 149 -13.83 -5.50 3.12
CA ASP A 149 -14.22 -4.28 3.81
C ASP A 149 -13.43 -3.11 3.23
N PHE A 150 -14.15 -2.16 2.65
CA PHE A 150 -13.60 -0.92 2.11
C PHE A 150 -13.86 0.19 3.12
N ASP A 151 -12.87 0.45 3.96
CA ASP A 151 -12.85 1.55 4.90
C ASP A 151 -12.50 2.84 4.16
N ILE A 152 -13.54 3.62 3.86
CA ILE A 152 -13.43 4.91 3.17
C ILE A 152 -13.27 6.02 4.21
N ASP A 153 -12.36 6.96 3.93
CA ASP A 153 -12.08 8.13 4.77
C ASP A 153 -11.55 7.78 6.16
N HIS A 154 -10.53 6.93 6.23
CA HIS A 154 -9.90 6.55 7.50
C HIS A 154 -9.45 7.78 8.32
N ALA A 155 -8.94 8.82 7.66
CA ALA A 155 -8.50 10.06 8.29
C ALA A 155 -9.63 11.06 8.63
N GLY A 156 -10.88 10.82 8.20
CA GLY A 156 -12.02 11.69 8.50
C GLY A 156 -11.98 13.07 7.83
N LYS A 157 -11.35 13.17 6.66
CA LYS A 157 -11.10 14.42 5.92
C LYS A 157 -12.08 14.63 4.76
N LEU A 158 -12.79 13.59 4.29
CA LEU A 158 -13.63 13.66 3.10
C LEU A 158 -15.06 14.13 3.39
N SER A 159 -15.63 14.89 2.45
CA SER A 159 -17.07 15.22 2.43
C SER A 159 -17.92 14.01 2.02
N GLU A 160 -19.22 14.03 2.33
CA GLU A 160 -20.12 12.93 1.94
C GLU A 160 -20.28 12.77 0.43
N GLU A 161 -20.17 13.85 -0.35
CA GLU A 161 -20.18 13.80 -1.82
C GLU A 161 -18.94 13.07 -2.37
N GLU A 162 -17.76 13.35 -1.80
CA GLU A 162 -16.52 12.66 -2.17
C GLU A 162 -16.56 11.18 -1.79
N LYS A 163 -17.07 10.86 -0.60
CA LYS A 163 -17.27 9.47 -0.19
C LYS A 163 -18.25 8.74 -1.11
N GLU A 164 -19.34 9.38 -1.50
CA GLU A 164 -20.31 8.79 -2.43
C GLU A 164 -19.67 8.52 -3.80
N LYS A 165 -18.86 9.45 -4.30
CA LYS A 165 -18.13 9.25 -5.56
C LYS A 165 -17.18 8.04 -5.47
N ILE A 166 -16.44 7.90 -4.37
CA ILE A 166 -15.57 6.74 -4.13
C ILE A 166 -16.39 5.45 -4.07
N ARG A 167 -17.51 5.45 -3.33
CA ARG A 167 -18.42 4.29 -3.26
C ARG A 167 -18.90 3.85 -4.64
N GLN A 168 -19.36 4.79 -5.47
CA GLN A 168 -19.80 4.50 -6.82
C GLN A 168 -18.67 3.95 -7.69
N ASN A 169 -17.46 4.47 -7.55
CA ASN A 169 -16.31 3.94 -8.29
C ASN A 169 -15.94 2.52 -7.86
N ILE A 170 -15.97 2.20 -6.57
CA ILE A 170 -15.77 0.83 -6.07
C ILE A 170 -16.82 -0.11 -6.68
N ILE A 171 -18.10 0.26 -6.61
CA ILE A 171 -19.21 -0.57 -7.09
C ILE A 171 -19.14 -0.78 -8.61
N ASN A 172 -18.82 0.27 -9.37
CA ASN A 172 -18.87 0.23 -10.83
C ASN A 172 -17.59 -0.34 -11.47
N ASN A 173 -16.43 -0.12 -10.86
CA ASN A 173 -15.14 -0.42 -11.49
C ASN A 173 -14.38 -1.56 -10.80
N MET A 174 -14.50 -1.68 -9.46
CA MET A 174 -13.72 -2.67 -8.70
C MET A 174 -14.47 -3.97 -8.49
N LEU A 175 -15.79 -3.92 -8.29
CA LEU A 175 -16.59 -5.08 -7.93
C LEU A 175 -17.41 -5.61 -9.11
N PRO A 176 -17.49 -6.94 -9.30
CA PRO A 176 -18.43 -7.54 -10.24
C PRO A 176 -19.87 -7.45 -9.70
N LYS A 177 -20.86 -7.57 -10.58
CA LYS A 177 -22.28 -7.38 -10.20
C LYS A 177 -22.82 -8.43 -9.22
N ASN A 178 -22.26 -9.64 -9.22
CA ASN A 178 -22.68 -10.76 -8.37
C ASN A 178 -21.92 -10.77 -7.03
N VAL A 179 -22.02 -9.69 -6.27
CA VAL A 179 -21.55 -9.61 -4.87
C VAL A 179 -22.67 -9.06 -4.01
N GLY A 180 -22.70 -9.38 -2.72
CA GLY A 180 -23.62 -8.73 -1.78
C GLY A 180 -23.00 -7.43 -1.24
N LEU A 181 -23.71 -6.31 -1.28
CA LEU A 181 -23.17 -5.00 -0.89
C LEU A 181 -23.91 -4.41 0.31
N VAL A 182 -23.15 -3.95 1.30
CA VAL A 182 -23.66 -3.28 2.50
C VAL A 182 -22.87 -2.01 2.75
N LEU A 183 -23.58 -0.89 2.95
CA LEU A 183 -23.00 0.37 3.40
C LEU A 183 -22.65 0.26 4.89
N THR A 184 -21.42 0.60 5.26
CA THR A 184 -20.97 0.57 6.65
C THR A 184 -21.37 1.83 7.41
N ALA A 185 -21.34 1.75 8.74
CA ALA A 185 -21.70 2.87 9.62
C ALA A 185 -20.91 4.17 9.37
N ARG A 186 -19.67 4.08 8.88
CA ARG A 186 -18.81 5.24 8.59
C ARG A 186 -18.80 5.67 7.11
N GLY A 187 -19.65 5.06 6.29
CA GLY A 187 -19.75 5.38 4.87
C GLY A 187 -18.81 4.57 3.97
N GLY A 188 -18.19 3.50 4.49
CA GLY A 188 -17.47 2.49 3.72
C GLY A 188 -18.39 1.43 3.09
N ILE A 189 -17.82 0.36 2.53
CA ILE A 189 -18.57 -0.72 1.88
C ILE A 189 -18.08 -2.10 2.38
N HIS A 190 -18.99 -2.97 2.78
CA HIS A 190 -18.74 -4.40 2.85
C HIS A 190 -19.21 -5.08 1.55
N ALA A 191 -18.31 -5.83 0.89
CA ALA A 191 -18.61 -6.64 -0.27
C ALA A 191 -18.48 -8.14 0.06
N TYR A 192 -19.60 -8.85 0.02
CA TYR A 192 -19.71 -10.28 0.27
C TYR A 192 -19.47 -11.06 -1.02
N CYS A 193 -18.46 -11.94 -0.98
CA CYS A 193 -17.99 -12.73 -2.11
C CYS A 193 -17.64 -14.16 -1.68
N ASN A 194 -17.27 -15.01 -2.65
CA ASN A 194 -16.84 -16.37 -2.39
C ASN A 194 -15.32 -16.47 -2.28
N ARG A 195 -14.81 -17.01 -1.16
CA ARG A 195 -13.39 -17.33 -0.99
C ARG A 195 -12.90 -18.35 -2.03
N ASN A 196 -13.73 -19.34 -2.38
CA ASN A 196 -13.42 -20.40 -3.35
C ASN A 196 -12.04 -21.05 -3.09
N GLY A 197 -11.73 -21.34 -1.83
CA GLY A 197 -10.45 -21.94 -1.44
C GLY A 197 -9.22 -21.02 -1.54
N TYR A 198 -9.38 -19.72 -1.83
CA TYR A 198 -8.27 -18.77 -1.82
C TYR A 198 -7.56 -18.79 -0.45
N LYS A 199 -6.24 -18.98 -0.47
CA LYS A 199 -5.43 -19.10 0.75
C LYS A 199 -5.09 -17.71 1.27
N LEU A 200 -5.73 -17.33 2.37
CA LEU A 200 -5.40 -16.12 3.09
C LEU A 200 -4.39 -16.43 4.20
N PRO A 201 -3.50 -15.50 4.58
CA PRO A 201 -2.56 -15.71 5.67
C PRO A 201 -3.24 -15.71 7.06
N THR A 202 -4.27 -14.89 7.26
CA THR A 202 -5.04 -14.81 8.52
C THR A 202 -6.55 -14.74 8.27
N ASN A 203 -7.36 -14.97 9.31
CA ASN A 203 -8.83 -14.79 9.26
C ASN A 203 -9.23 -13.33 9.03
N ARG A 204 -8.41 -12.39 9.51
CA ARG A 204 -8.53 -10.96 9.30
C ARG A 204 -7.24 -10.43 8.67
N ASN A 205 -7.29 -10.14 7.37
CA ASN A 205 -6.19 -9.55 6.63
C ASN A 205 -6.47 -8.06 6.56
N GLU A 206 -5.88 -7.33 7.50
CA GLU A 206 -6.03 -5.87 7.56
C GLU A 206 -5.02 -5.23 6.60
N LYS A 207 -5.36 -4.05 6.05
CA LYS A 207 -4.46 -3.24 5.21
C LYS A 207 -3.96 -3.99 3.97
N VAL A 208 -4.84 -4.78 3.35
CA VAL A 208 -4.55 -5.51 2.11
C VAL A 208 -4.16 -4.54 1.00
N ILE A 209 -4.91 -3.44 0.89
CA ILE A 209 -4.53 -2.28 0.09
C ILE A 209 -4.68 -1.06 1.00
N VAL A 210 -3.64 -0.25 1.09
CA VAL A 210 -3.71 1.07 1.74
C VAL A 210 -3.41 2.11 0.67
N GLN A 211 -4.39 2.98 0.45
CA GLN A 211 -4.28 4.08 -0.49
C GLN A 211 -4.40 5.40 0.25
N ASP A 212 -3.24 5.88 0.70
CA ASP A 212 -3.11 7.11 1.49
C ASP A 212 -4.05 7.13 2.71
N ASP A 213 -4.47 8.33 3.11
CA ASP A 213 -5.34 8.59 4.25
C ASP A 213 -6.83 8.25 3.98
N ASN A 214 -7.17 7.86 2.75
CA ASN A 214 -8.55 7.89 2.24
C ASN A 214 -9.20 6.53 2.01
N LEU A 215 -8.43 5.44 1.84
CA LEU A 215 -8.99 4.11 1.62
C LEU A 215 -8.09 3.01 2.19
N GLU A 216 -8.69 2.18 3.03
CA GLU A 216 -8.11 0.94 3.55
C GLU A 216 -9.01 -0.22 3.13
N ILE A 217 -8.42 -1.26 2.54
CA ILE A 217 -9.15 -2.47 2.14
C ILE A 217 -8.70 -3.61 3.03
N ASP A 218 -9.65 -4.19 3.75
CA ASP A 218 -9.48 -5.36 4.60
C ASP A 218 -10.21 -6.58 4.01
N ILE A 219 -9.78 -7.78 4.37
CA ILE A 219 -10.45 -9.03 3.97
C ILE A 219 -10.70 -9.90 5.20
N PHE A 220 -11.98 -10.21 5.41
CA PHE A 220 -12.48 -11.05 6.49
C PHE A 220 -12.98 -12.38 5.93
N ALA A 221 -12.44 -13.47 6.46
CA ALA A 221 -12.83 -14.82 6.10
C ALA A 221 -12.85 -15.75 7.32
N GLN A 222 -13.58 -16.86 7.19
CA GLN A 222 -13.44 -17.99 8.09
C GLN A 222 -12.15 -18.74 7.75
N MET A 223 -11.26 -18.89 8.71
CA MET A 223 -10.03 -19.67 8.57
C MET A 223 -9.78 -20.50 9.83
N TYR A 224 -9.12 -21.64 9.64
CA TYR A 224 -8.54 -22.40 10.75
C TYR A 224 -7.39 -21.59 11.36
N THR A 225 -7.38 -21.37 12.67
CA THR A 225 -6.26 -21.73 13.57
C THR A 225 -6.34 -21.16 15.00
N HIS A 226 -6.17 -22.07 15.96
CA HIS A 226 -5.04 -22.07 16.92
C HIS A 226 -4.40 -23.47 16.90
N LYS A 227 -3.31 -23.69 17.65
CA LYS A 227 -2.63 -25.00 17.81
C LYS A 227 -3.57 -26.12 18.30
N ASP A 228 -4.75 -25.76 18.79
CA ASP A 228 -5.75 -26.64 19.42
C ASP A 228 -6.98 -26.92 18.52
N GLY A 229 -7.04 -26.34 17.31
CA GLY A 229 -8.08 -26.64 16.31
C GLY A 229 -9.35 -25.77 16.35
N GLU A 230 -9.46 -24.79 17.26
CA GLU A 230 -10.61 -23.88 17.33
C GLU A 230 -10.54 -22.71 16.33
N LEU A 231 -11.71 -22.25 15.88
CA LEU A 231 -11.86 -21.09 14.98
C LEU A 231 -11.87 -19.78 15.77
N VAL A 232 -11.18 -18.76 15.26
CA VAL A 232 -11.18 -17.42 15.85
C VAL A 232 -12.42 -16.65 15.39
N ALA A 233 -13.16 -16.10 16.35
CA ALA A 233 -14.35 -15.27 16.07
C ALA A 233 -14.01 -14.11 15.14
N ASN A 234 -14.77 -13.96 14.05
CA ASN A 234 -14.59 -12.89 13.08
C ASN A 234 -15.96 -12.31 12.73
N ARG A 235 -16.25 -11.13 13.29
CA ARG A 235 -17.61 -10.62 13.41
C ARG A 235 -17.82 -9.39 12.55
N VAL A 236 -18.85 -9.42 11.70
CA VAL A 236 -19.19 -8.32 10.79
C VAL A 236 -20.64 -7.89 10.99
N VAL A 237 -20.86 -6.59 11.17
CA VAL A 237 -22.21 -6.05 11.43
C VAL A 237 -23.06 -6.15 10.17
N LEU A 238 -24.29 -6.64 10.33
CA LEU A 238 -25.24 -6.88 9.25
C LEU A 238 -26.02 -5.61 8.89
N PRO A 239 -26.58 -5.53 7.67
CA PRO A 239 -27.45 -4.42 7.28
C PRO A 239 -28.69 -4.32 8.18
N ASN A 240 -29.35 -3.16 8.15
CA ASN A 240 -30.48 -2.80 9.02
C ASN A 240 -30.11 -2.65 10.52
N SER A 241 -28.83 -2.78 10.87
CA SER A 241 -28.31 -2.54 12.21
C SER A 241 -28.08 -1.05 12.47
N LYS A 242 -28.29 -0.63 13.72
CA LYS A 242 -28.05 0.71 14.26
C LYS A 242 -26.98 0.64 15.33
N VAL A 243 -25.91 1.42 15.17
CA VAL A 243 -24.77 1.41 16.09
C VAL A 243 -24.35 2.82 16.49
N ARG A 244 -23.62 2.95 17.58
CA ARG A 244 -22.94 4.18 17.99
C ARG A 244 -21.45 3.92 18.11
N ILE A 245 -20.64 4.91 17.73
CA ILE A 245 -19.19 4.84 17.87
C ILE A 245 -18.81 5.11 19.33
N MET A 246 -17.89 4.30 19.85
CA MET A 246 -17.17 4.60 21.08
C MET A 246 -15.92 5.40 20.73
N GLU A 247 -15.77 6.59 21.30
CA GLU A 247 -14.55 7.39 21.17
C GLU A 247 -14.05 7.73 22.58
N LYS A 248 -12.78 7.40 22.88
CA LYS A 248 -12.16 7.60 24.20
C LYS A 248 -13.02 7.07 25.37
N GLY A 249 -13.68 5.94 25.18
CA GLY A 249 -14.52 5.30 26.21
C GLY A 249 -15.93 5.88 26.36
N VAL A 250 -16.30 6.90 25.57
CA VAL A 250 -17.64 7.51 25.58
C VAL A 250 -18.40 7.13 24.31
N GLN A 251 -19.66 6.72 24.47
CA GLN A 251 -20.54 6.44 23.34
C GLN A 251 -21.05 7.75 22.74
N LYS A 252 -20.77 8.01 21.46
CA LYS A 252 -21.33 9.17 20.76
C LYS A 252 -22.85 9.09 20.68
N LYS A 253 -23.51 10.26 20.71
CA LYS A 253 -24.98 10.35 20.59
C LYS A 253 -25.50 9.96 19.21
N GLU A 254 -24.69 10.22 18.19
CA GLU A 254 -25.00 9.95 16.78
C GLU A 254 -25.21 8.45 16.54
N VAL A 255 -26.38 8.12 15.98
CA VAL A 255 -26.73 6.76 15.59
C VAL A 255 -26.39 6.58 14.12
N LEU A 256 -25.55 5.60 13.84
CA LEU A 256 -25.11 5.25 12.49
C LEU A 256 -25.83 3.98 12.03
N HIS A 257 -26.02 3.88 10.72
CA HIS A 257 -26.86 2.85 10.11
C HIS A 257 -26.06 2.03 9.11
N TYR A 258 -26.18 0.71 9.20
CA TYR A 258 -25.78 -0.19 8.11
C TYR A 258 -26.97 -0.37 7.17
N LYS A 259 -26.73 -0.30 5.85
CA LYS A 259 -27.80 -0.37 4.83
C LYS A 259 -27.41 -1.35 3.73
N GLU A 260 -28.39 -2.06 3.19
CA GLU A 260 -28.19 -2.83 1.96
C GLU A 260 -28.02 -1.85 0.80
N LEU A 261 -27.01 -2.09 -0.04
CA LEU A 261 -26.76 -1.30 -1.26
C LEU A 261 -27.28 -2.01 -2.52
N ASN A 262 -27.50 -3.31 -2.44
CA ASN A 262 -28.18 -4.11 -3.46
C ASN A 262 -29.05 -5.18 -2.80
N ASP A 263 -29.57 -6.13 -3.57
CA ASP A 263 -30.31 -7.29 -3.06
C ASP A 263 -29.37 -8.30 -2.35
N TRP A 264 -28.68 -7.80 -1.31
CA TRP A 264 -27.61 -8.49 -0.59
C TRP A 264 -28.09 -9.82 -0.04
N SER A 265 -29.26 -9.84 0.59
CA SER A 265 -29.76 -11.04 1.28
C SER A 265 -29.99 -12.21 0.32
N ASN A 266 -30.47 -11.94 -0.90
CA ASN A 266 -30.78 -12.94 -1.94
C ASN A 266 -29.63 -13.14 -2.94
N ALA A 267 -28.51 -12.43 -2.78
CA ALA A 267 -27.35 -12.60 -3.63
C ALA A 267 -26.81 -14.04 -3.49
N HIS A 268 -26.60 -14.68 -4.64
CA HIS A 268 -26.12 -16.05 -4.79
C HIS A 268 -25.21 -16.08 -6.04
N HIS A 269 -24.55 -17.20 -6.30
CA HIS A 269 -23.48 -17.33 -7.30
C HIS A 269 -22.43 -16.21 -7.16
N LEU A 270 -22.03 -15.94 -5.90
CA LEU A 270 -21.17 -14.81 -5.60
C LEU A 270 -19.83 -14.92 -6.32
N ALA A 271 -19.29 -13.77 -6.75
CA ALA A 271 -18.00 -13.70 -7.40
C ALA A 271 -16.88 -14.27 -6.54
N SER A 272 -15.89 -14.88 -7.18
CA SER A 272 -14.70 -15.41 -6.52
C SER A 272 -13.78 -14.29 -6.04
N LEU A 273 -13.30 -14.36 -4.81
CA LEU A 273 -12.25 -13.49 -4.28
C LEU A 273 -11.01 -13.51 -5.18
N HIS A 274 -10.66 -14.69 -5.68
CA HIS A 274 -9.57 -14.84 -6.65
C HIS A 274 -9.80 -14.02 -7.93
N ASN A 275 -11.04 -13.92 -8.41
CA ASN A 275 -11.36 -13.14 -9.61
C ASN A 275 -11.39 -11.64 -9.32
N ILE A 276 -11.82 -11.25 -8.12
CA ILE A 276 -11.87 -9.85 -7.67
C ILE A 276 -10.44 -9.31 -7.46
N LEU A 277 -9.62 -9.97 -6.64
CA LEU A 277 -8.20 -9.61 -6.50
C LEU A 277 -7.45 -9.80 -7.83
N GLY A 278 -7.89 -10.80 -8.59
CA GLY A 278 -7.67 -11.02 -10.01
C GLY A 278 -7.70 -9.75 -10.84
N SER A 279 -8.83 -9.06 -10.86
CA SER A 279 -9.02 -7.85 -11.65
C SER A 279 -8.24 -6.65 -11.12
N TRP A 280 -7.91 -6.62 -9.82
CA TRP A 280 -7.14 -5.54 -9.20
C TRP A 280 -5.62 -5.73 -9.27
N ASN A 281 -5.16 -6.78 -9.95
CA ASN A 281 -3.76 -7.18 -9.95
C ASN A 281 -3.15 -7.42 -8.55
N VAL A 282 -3.98 -7.86 -7.60
CA VAL A 282 -3.55 -8.21 -6.24
C VAL A 282 -3.41 -9.73 -6.12
N ASP A 283 -2.33 -10.16 -5.46
CA ASP A 283 -2.11 -11.55 -5.07
C ASP A 283 -1.52 -11.62 -3.66
N LEU A 284 -2.35 -11.99 -2.69
CA LEU A 284 -2.01 -12.07 -1.27
C LEU A 284 -1.22 -13.34 -0.91
N THR A 285 -1.05 -14.25 -1.86
CA THR A 285 -0.25 -15.47 -1.67
C THR A 285 1.22 -15.28 -2.01
N ALA A 286 1.54 -14.23 -2.77
CA ALA A 286 2.90 -13.87 -3.12
C ALA A 286 3.56 -13.10 -1.95
N LYS A 287 4.67 -13.64 -1.42
CA LYS A 287 5.33 -13.09 -0.24
C LYS A 287 6.10 -11.77 -0.47
N ASP A 288 6.23 -11.28 -1.70
CA ASP A 288 7.21 -10.23 -2.04
C ASP A 288 6.96 -9.47 -3.36
N ASP A 289 5.73 -9.40 -3.86
CA ASP A 289 5.46 -8.56 -5.05
C ASP A 289 4.70 -7.29 -4.62
N ASP A 290 5.45 -6.29 -4.18
CA ASP A 290 5.08 -4.85 -4.00
C ASP A 290 4.50 -4.19 -5.28
N ILE A 291 4.15 -5.00 -6.29
CA ILE A 291 3.71 -4.59 -7.62
C ILE A 291 2.18 -4.35 -7.67
N SER A 292 1.46 -4.60 -6.58
CA SER A 292 0.01 -4.83 -6.58
C SER A 292 -0.91 -3.61 -6.53
N ASN A 293 -0.40 -2.38 -6.53
CA ASN A 293 -1.26 -1.20 -6.36
C ASN A 293 -1.63 -0.55 -7.71
N THR A 294 -2.54 -1.18 -8.47
CA THR A 294 -3.12 -0.61 -9.71
C THR A 294 -4.43 0.16 -9.47
N VAL A 295 -4.93 0.17 -8.23
CA VAL A 295 -6.11 0.96 -7.82
C VAL A 295 -5.66 2.41 -7.60
N SER A 296 -6.32 3.37 -8.25
CA SER A 296 -6.09 4.81 -8.09
C SER A 296 -6.83 5.38 -6.87
N GLN A 297 -6.48 6.61 -6.47
CA GLN A 297 -7.01 7.27 -5.26
C GLN A 297 -8.54 7.46 -5.30
N ASP A 298 -9.15 7.43 -6.48
CA ASP A 298 -10.59 7.48 -6.70
C ASP A 298 -11.22 6.11 -6.97
N CYS A 299 -10.53 5.00 -6.68
CA CYS A 299 -10.99 3.63 -6.94
C CYS A 299 -11.28 3.34 -8.43
N THR A 300 -10.54 3.98 -9.33
CA THR A 300 -10.47 3.63 -10.74
C THR A 300 -9.24 2.75 -11.00
N LEU A 301 -9.28 1.92 -12.04
CA LEU A 301 -8.05 1.25 -12.49
C LEU A 301 -7.21 2.31 -13.19
N GLU A 302 -6.00 2.57 -12.71
CA GLU A 302 -5.13 3.58 -13.35
C GLU A 302 -4.90 3.21 -14.81
N ALA A 303 -4.93 4.20 -15.71
CA ALA A 303 -4.60 3.97 -17.10
C ALA A 303 -3.21 3.31 -17.22
N MET A 304 -3.14 2.27 -18.04
CA MET A 304 -1.87 1.60 -18.32
C MET A 304 -0.99 2.53 -19.17
N PRO A 305 0.27 2.80 -18.79
CA PRO A 305 1.17 3.61 -19.60
C PRO A 305 1.52 2.86 -20.87
N ILE A 306 1.75 3.62 -21.93
CA ILE A 306 2.05 3.06 -23.24
C ILE A 306 3.27 2.12 -23.20
N GLU A 307 4.31 2.44 -22.42
CA GLU A 307 5.50 1.58 -22.28
C GLU A 307 5.17 0.19 -21.71
N ILE A 308 4.26 0.11 -20.73
CA ILE A 308 3.83 -1.17 -20.14
C ILE A 308 2.86 -1.88 -21.08
N ALA A 309 1.98 -1.13 -21.74
CA ALA A 309 1.05 -1.69 -22.72
C ALA A 309 1.82 -2.33 -23.90
N ASP A 310 2.80 -1.63 -24.46
CA ASP A 310 3.67 -2.13 -25.54
C ASP A 310 4.44 -3.37 -25.10
N ALA A 311 5.04 -3.33 -23.91
CA ALA A 311 5.70 -4.49 -23.33
C ALA A 311 4.73 -5.66 -23.16
N CYS A 312 3.46 -5.39 -22.85
CA CYS A 312 2.45 -6.44 -22.74
C CYS A 312 2.10 -7.05 -24.10
N ILE A 313 1.84 -6.22 -25.12
CA ILE A 313 1.54 -6.69 -26.48
C ILE A 313 2.71 -7.50 -27.04
N GLN A 314 3.95 -7.08 -26.78
CA GLN A 314 5.14 -7.81 -27.17
C GLN A 314 5.30 -9.14 -26.41
N GLY A 315 5.00 -9.14 -25.11
CA GLY A 315 5.02 -10.34 -24.27
C GLY A 315 3.97 -11.38 -24.66
N LEU A 316 2.91 -10.98 -25.35
CA LEU A 316 1.92 -11.90 -25.88
C LEU A 316 2.41 -12.68 -27.10
N LYS A 317 3.39 -12.17 -27.85
CA LYS A 317 3.79 -12.70 -29.16
C LYS A 317 4.13 -14.20 -29.13
N GLY A 318 3.58 -14.95 -30.08
CA GLY A 318 3.82 -16.38 -30.25
C GLY A 318 3.03 -17.28 -29.30
N LEU A 319 2.15 -16.73 -28.45
CA LEU A 319 1.33 -17.53 -27.54
C LEU A 319 0.10 -18.09 -28.27
N THR A 320 -0.43 -19.20 -27.74
CA THR A 320 -1.64 -19.84 -28.29
C THR A 320 -2.90 -19.26 -27.64
N ILE A 321 -3.88 -18.88 -28.47
CA ILE A 321 -5.13 -18.25 -28.06
C ILE A 321 -6.31 -19.18 -28.37
N HIS A 322 -7.10 -19.44 -27.33
CA HIS A 322 -8.24 -20.36 -27.29
C HIS A 322 -9.56 -19.58 -27.27
N ASN A 323 -10.65 -20.23 -27.67
CA ASN A 323 -11.96 -19.57 -27.78
C ASN A 323 -12.58 -19.27 -26.40
N ASP A 324 -12.87 -20.31 -25.60
CA ASP A 324 -13.63 -20.19 -24.35
C ASP A 324 -13.02 -21.07 -23.25
N THR A 325 -12.68 -20.44 -22.12
CA THR A 325 -12.08 -21.09 -20.95
C THR A 325 -12.36 -20.20 -19.74
N ASN A 326 -12.69 -20.81 -18.60
CA ASN A 326 -13.02 -20.07 -17.38
C ASN A 326 -11.80 -19.83 -16.47
N THR A 327 -10.62 -20.35 -16.83
CA THR A 327 -9.43 -20.34 -15.95
C THR A 327 -8.23 -19.77 -16.68
N LEU A 328 -7.86 -18.53 -16.34
CA LEU A 328 -6.75 -17.79 -16.95
C LEU A 328 -5.40 -18.53 -16.86
N ALA A 329 -5.18 -19.32 -15.81
CA ALA A 329 -3.94 -20.04 -15.59
C ALA A 329 -3.74 -21.23 -16.55
N ARG A 330 -4.82 -21.79 -17.11
CA ARG A 330 -4.77 -23.01 -17.93
C ARG A 330 -4.39 -22.70 -19.37
N GLU A 331 -5.03 -21.70 -19.96
CA GLU A 331 -4.81 -21.29 -21.34
C GLU A 331 -5.35 -19.86 -21.56
N ILE A 332 -4.89 -19.17 -22.61
CA ILE A 332 -5.31 -17.80 -22.92
C ILE A 332 -6.62 -17.86 -23.71
N SER A 333 -7.73 -17.40 -23.13
CA SER A 333 -9.01 -17.33 -23.83
C SER A 333 -9.34 -15.91 -24.36
N LEU A 334 -10.27 -15.83 -25.32
CA LEU A 334 -10.67 -14.55 -25.92
C LEU A 334 -11.24 -13.57 -24.89
N LEU A 335 -11.96 -14.05 -23.87
CA LEU A 335 -12.55 -13.20 -22.84
C LEU A 335 -11.52 -12.37 -22.05
N PRO A 336 -10.57 -12.97 -21.30
CA PRO A 336 -9.56 -12.21 -20.55
C PRO A 336 -8.65 -11.41 -21.47
N LEU A 337 -8.34 -11.90 -22.67
CA LEU A 337 -7.55 -11.17 -23.65
C LEU A 337 -8.26 -9.88 -24.09
N PHE A 338 -9.53 -9.97 -24.47
CA PHE A 338 -10.30 -8.81 -24.94
C PHE A 338 -10.60 -7.82 -23.82
N MET A 339 -10.81 -8.30 -22.59
CA MET A 339 -10.84 -7.41 -21.42
C MET A 339 -9.56 -6.58 -21.32
N GLY A 340 -8.39 -7.20 -21.53
CA GLY A 340 -7.10 -6.53 -21.58
C GLY A 340 -7.01 -5.49 -22.67
N LEU A 341 -7.28 -5.89 -23.92
CA LEU A 341 -7.17 -5.00 -25.07
C LEU A 341 -8.17 -3.85 -25.03
N ASN A 342 -9.42 -4.09 -24.60
CA ASN A 342 -10.41 -3.04 -24.41
C ASN A 342 -10.00 -2.03 -23.33
N GLY A 343 -9.25 -2.47 -22.31
CA GLY A 343 -8.68 -1.58 -21.30
C GLY A 343 -7.68 -0.57 -21.84
N LEU A 344 -7.09 -0.81 -23.02
CA LEU A 344 -6.16 0.12 -23.66
C LEU A 344 -6.88 1.34 -24.28
N GLU A 345 -8.21 1.33 -24.38
CA GLU A 345 -9.00 2.46 -24.90
C GLU A 345 -8.86 3.76 -24.09
N GLN A 346 -8.32 3.68 -22.86
CA GLN A 346 -8.08 4.83 -22.00
C GLN A 346 -6.87 5.66 -22.42
N THR A 347 -6.04 5.19 -23.36
CA THR A 347 -5.02 6.03 -23.99
C THR A 347 -5.72 7.06 -24.89
N LYS A 348 -5.21 8.30 -24.98
CA LYS A 348 -5.81 9.38 -25.80
C LYS A 348 -5.98 9.05 -27.29
N ASP A 349 -5.46 7.90 -27.71
CA ASP A 349 -5.42 7.40 -29.07
C ASP A 349 -6.37 6.19 -29.23
N LYS A 350 -7.47 6.40 -29.95
CA LYS A 350 -8.41 5.32 -30.29
C LYS A 350 -7.82 4.33 -31.30
N GLU A 351 -6.82 4.74 -32.08
CA GLU A 351 -6.15 3.89 -33.07
C GLU A 351 -5.29 2.84 -32.37
N TYR A 352 -4.63 3.21 -31.26
CA TYR A 352 -3.78 2.30 -30.49
C TYR A 352 -4.47 1.00 -30.06
N LYS A 353 -5.72 1.08 -29.61
CA LYS A 353 -6.52 -0.11 -29.24
C LYS A 353 -6.70 -1.06 -30.43
N GLU A 354 -7.08 -0.51 -31.58
CA GLU A 354 -7.33 -1.31 -32.78
C GLU A 354 -6.03 -1.89 -33.36
N ASP A 355 -4.92 -1.15 -33.25
CA ASP A 355 -3.59 -1.62 -33.60
C ASP A 355 -3.12 -2.75 -32.67
N ALA A 356 -3.40 -2.64 -31.37
CA ALA A 356 -3.11 -3.71 -30.41
C ALA A 356 -3.91 -4.99 -30.74
N TYR A 357 -5.21 -4.86 -31.04
CA TYR A 357 -6.03 -5.98 -31.53
C TYR A 357 -5.45 -6.62 -32.79
N THR A 358 -5.08 -5.80 -33.77
CA THR A 358 -4.51 -6.26 -35.05
C THR A 358 -3.16 -6.96 -34.84
N THR A 359 -2.32 -6.41 -33.97
CA THR A 359 -1.00 -6.94 -33.64
C THR A 359 -1.12 -8.29 -32.95
N VAL A 360 -1.99 -8.39 -31.94
CA VAL A 360 -2.23 -9.65 -31.22
C VAL A 360 -2.82 -10.71 -32.14
N TYR A 361 -3.76 -10.36 -33.02
CA TYR A 361 -4.33 -11.31 -33.97
C TYR A 361 -3.28 -11.88 -34.93
N ARG A 362 -2.38 -11.03 -35.45
CA ARG A 362 -1.37 -11.43 -36.44
C ARG A 362 -0.18 -12.19 -35.87
N ASN A 363 0.21 -11.89 -34.64
CA ASN A 363 1.47 -12.35 -34.06
C ASN A 363 1.32 -13.57 -33.14
N ASN A 364 0.13 -14.14 -33.04
CA ASN A 364 -0.20 -15.24 -32.13
C ASN A 364 -0.85 -16.41 -32.86
N ILE A 365 -0.85 -17.56 -32.19
CA ILE A 365 -1.39 -18.80 -32.74
C ILE A 365 -2.83 -18.93 -32.26
N LEU A 366 -3.80 -18.57 -33.12
CA LEU A 366 -5.21 -18.75 -32.80
C LEU A 366 -5.65 -20.18 -33.14
N THR A 367 -6.32 -20.83 -32.20
CA THR A 367 -7.06 -22.08 -32.50
C THR A 367 -8.16 -21.82 -33.54
N SER A 368 -8.57 -22.83 -34.30
CA SER A 368 -9.60 -22.68 -35.34
C SER A 368 -10.88 -22.02 -34.82
N ASN A 369 -11.35 -22.45 -33.63
CA ASN A 369 -12.53 -21.87 -32.99
C ASN A 369 -12.30 -20.42 -32.53
N ALA A 370 -11.11 -20.09 -31.99
CA ALA A 370 -10.80 -18.72 -31.59
C ALA A 370 -10.76 -17.78 -32.81
N ASN A 371 -10.24 -18.27 -33.93
CA ASN A 371 -10.17 -17.53 -35.18
C ASN A 371 -11.56 -17.27 -35.77
N GLU A 372 -12.42 -18.30 -35.80
CA GLU A 372 -13.80 -18.20 -36.28
C GLU A 372 -14.63 -17.19 -35.45
N HIS A 373 -14.48 -17.22 -34.13
CA HIS A 373 -15.28 -16.40 -33.21
C HIS A 373 -14.65 -15.06 -32.83
N TRP A 374 -13.47 -14.71 -33.36
CA TRP A 374 -12.73 -13.51 -32.96
C TRP A 374 -13.57 -12.22 -33.01
N ASN A 375 -14.20 -11.94 -34.17
CA ASN A 375 -14.97 -10.71 -34.37
C ASN A 375 -16.28 -10.69 -33.57
N ASP A 376 -16.98 -11.83 -33.48
CA ASP A 376 -18.20 -11.97 -32.68
C ASP A 376 -17.92 -11.68 -31.19
N ARG A 377 -16.87 -12.32 -30.64
CA ARG A 377 -16.49 -12.14 -29.23
C ARG A 377 -15.93 -10.75 -28.96
N LYS A 378 -15.23 -10.12 -29.92
CA LYS A 378 -14.75 -8.74 -29.81
C LYS A 378 -15.92 -7.78 -29.62
N GLY A 379 -17.00 -7.95 -30.39
CA GLY A 379 -18.24 -7.18 -30.21
C GLY A 379 -18.92 -7.47 -28.87
N ARG A 380 -19.08 -8.76 -28.54
CA ARG A 380 -19.77 -9.21 -27.30
C ARG A 380 -19.10 -8.71 -26.02
N TYR A 381 -17.78 -8.60 -26.01
CA TYR A 381 -17.01 -8.21 -24.82
C TYR A 381 -16.57 -6.74 -24.80
N SER A 382 -17.01 -5.93 -25.78
CA SER A 382 -16.64 -4.51 -25.94
C SER A 382 -16.81 -3.66 -24.68
N SER A 383 -17.81 -3.93 -23.85
CA SER A 383 -18.08 -3.19 -22.61
C SER A 383 -17.23 -3.63 -21.41
N ARG A 384 -16.42 -4.68 -21.55
CA ARG A 384 -15.53 -5.17 -20.48
C ARG A 384 -14.12 -4.69 -20.76
N SER A 385 -13.56 -3.91 -19.85
CA SER A 385 -12.24 -3.30 -20.00
C SER A 385 -11.44 -3.41 -18.69
N ASN A 386 -10.21 -3.92 -18.79
CA ASN A 386 -9.22 -3.96 -17.72
C ASN A 386 -7.84 -4.24 -18.33
N ALA A 387 -7.05 -3.19 -18.62
CA ALA A 387 -5.75 -3.33 -19.28
C ALA A 387 -4.78 -4.20 -18.49
N TRP A 388 -4.82 -4.12 -17.17
CA TRP A 388 -3.87 -4.79 -16.27
C TRP A 388 -3.97 -6.31 -16.29
N ILE A 389 -5.07 -6.88 -16.80
CA ILE A 389 -5.18 -8.34 -17.00
C ILE A 389 -4.12 -8.88 -17.98
N LEU A 390 -3.60 -8.03 -18.90
CA LEU A 390 -2.52 -8.40 -19.82
C LEU A 390 -1.25 -8.80 -19.06
N THR A 391 -0.95 -8.12 -17.96
CA THR A 391 0.20 -8.46 -17.11
C THR A 391 0.06 -9.87 -16.50
N LYS A 392 -1.17 -10.28 -16.16
CA LYS A 392 -1.45 -11.63 -15.63
C LYS A 392 -1.35 -12.69 -16.71
N ILE A 393 -1.88 -12.41 -17.90
CA ILE A 393 -1.73 -13.32 -19.05
C ILE A 393 -0.25 -13.64 -19.27
N ILE A 394 0.61 -12.61 -19.28
CA ILE A 394 2.05 -12.77 -19.47
C ILE A 394 2.69 -13.49 -18.28
N LYS A 395 2.31 -13.17 -17.03
CA LYS A 395 2.81 -13.87 -15.84
C LYS A 395 2.55 -15.38 -15.90
N PHE A 396 1.38 -15.80 -16.38
CA PHE A 396 1.03 -17.23 -16.47
C PHE A 396 1.59 -17.93 -17.70
N HIS A 397 1.57 -17.27 -18.86
CA HIS A 397 1.82 -17.92 -20.16
C HIS A 397 3.17 -17.56 -20.79
N ASN A 398 3.85 -16.53 -20.28
CA ASN A 398 5.19 -16.13 -20.69
C ASN A 398 6.03 -15.69 -19.48
N LYS A 399 6.24 -16.63 -18.57
CA LYS A 399 6.87 -16.39 -17.27
C LYS A 399 8.29 -15.82 -17.38
N GLU A 400 9.08 -16.29 -18.34
CA GLU A 400 10.44 -15.78 -18.56
C GLU A 400 10.41 -14.29 -18.91
N TYR A 401 9.63 -13.91 -19.91
CA TYR A 401 9.47 -12.51 -20.30
C TYR A 401 8.86 -11.66 -19.17
N TYR A 402 7.94 -12.21 -18.39
CA TYR A 402 7.40 -11.53 -17.21
C TYR A 402 8.52 -11.14 -16.25
N GLU A 403 9.37 -12.09 -15.85
CA GLU A 403 10.43 -11.84 -14.86
C GLU A 403 11.56 -10.96 -15.41
N THR A 404 11.93 -11.10 -16.68
CA THR A 404 13.07 -10.37 -17.26
C THR A 404 12.74 -8.97 -17.77
N THR A 405 11.51 -8.75 -18.23
CA THR A 405 11.13 -7.52 -18.96
C THR A 405 10.00 -6.78 -18.27
N LEU A 406 8.86 -7.43 -18.08
CA LEU A 406 7.66 -6.75 -17.61
C LEU A 406 7.75 -6.37 -16.12
N LYS A 407 8.23 -7.29 -15.28
CA LYS A 407 8.34 -7.09 -13.82
C LYS A 407 9.31 -5.94 -13.46
N PRO A 408 10.49 -5.79 -14.08
CA PRO A 408 11.33 -4.60 -13.91
C PRO A 408 10.63 -3.29 -14.27
N LEU A 409 9.89 -3.24 -15.39
CA LEU A 409 9.14 -2.06 -15.80
C LEU A 409 8.06 -1.68 -14.78
N LEU A 410 7.33 -2.68 -14.25
CA LEU A 410 6.34 -2.47 -13.20
C LEU A 410 6.97 -1.93 -11.91
N LYS A 411 8.13 -2.47 -11.50
CA LYS A 411 8.89 -1.96 -10.34
C LYS A 411 9.36 -0.53 -10.55
N LYS A 412 9.91 -0.21 -11.73
CA LYS A 412 10.36 1.14 -12.07
C LYS A 412 9.21 2.15 -12.00
N ARG A 413 8.05 1.84 -12.60
CA ARG A 413 6.86 2.71 -12.52
C ARG A 413 6.50 3.03 -11.07
N LEU A 414 6.50 2.03 -10.20
CA LEU A 414 6.15 2.24 -8.79
C LEU A 414 7.15 3.14 -8.09
N GLN A 415 8.44 2.91 -8.30
CA GLN A 415 9.50 3.79 -7.79
C GLN A 415 9.35 5.22 -8.30
N ASP A 416 9.09 5.40 -9.59
CA ASP A 416 8.86 6.72 -10.20
C ASP A 416 7.62 7.41 -9.62
N LYS A 417 6.54 6.66 -9.34
CA LYS A 417 5.33 7.18 -8.70
C LYS A 417 5.60 7.66 -7.27
N TYR A 418 6.36 6.89 -6.48
CA TYR A 418 6.78 7.31 -5.14
C TYR A 418 7.69 8.55 -5.19
N LYS A 419 8.61 8.60 -6.16
CA LYS A 419 9.51 9.73 -6.35
C LYS A 419 8.77 11.00 -6.76
N GLN A 420 7.90 10.92 -7.77
CA GLN A 420 7.07 12.04 -8.23
C GLN A 420 6.19 12.57 -7.10
N LYS A 421 5.59 11.67 -6.29
CA LYS A 421 4.81 12.08 -5.12
C LYS A 421 5.66 12.81 -4.07
N HIS A 422 6.90 12.39 -3.87
CA HIS A 422 7.84 13.09 -2.99
C HIS A 422 8.25 14.45 -3.57
N GLU A 423 8.50 14.53 -4.88
CA GLU A 423 8.83 15.79 -5.58
C GLU A 423 7.68 16.80 -5.52
N ILE A 424 6.43 16.39 -5.74
CA ILE A 424 5.25 17.26 -5.60
C ILE A 424 5.13 17.81 -4.16
N LYS A 425 5.42 16.97 -3.15
CA LYS A 425 5.46 17.40 -1.75
C LYS A 425 6.61 18.37 -1.46
N LEU A 426 7.74 18.24 -2.15
CA LEU A 426 8.86 19.18 -2.04
C LEU A 426 8.55 20.53 -2.70
N GLU A 427 7.86 20.54 -3.85
CA GLU A 427 7.46 21.76 -4.56
C GLU A 427 6.40 22.58 -3.81
N THR A 428 5.57 21.93 -2.99
CA THR A 428 4.55 22.59 -2.16
C THR A 428 5.10 23.23 -0.89
N ILE A 429 6.33 22.90 -0.48
CA ILE A 429 7.00 23.55 0.65
C ILE A 429 7.53 24.90 0.19
N GLU A 430 6.86 25.97 0.61
CA GLU A 430 7.30 27.33 0.32
C GLU A 430 8.60 27.63 1.10
N LYS A 431 9.71 27.90 0.38
CA LYS A 431 10.97 28.31 1.02
C LYS A 431 10.85 29.73 1.56
N GLN A 432 10.37 29.87 2.79
CA GLN A 432 10.33 31.14 3.50
C GLN A 432 11.65 31.41 4.21
N GLY A 433 12.19 32.63 4.17
CA GLY A 433 13.38 33.00 4.96
C GLY A 433 13.08 33.00 6.46
N ILE A 434 14.10 32.84 7.30
CA ILE A 434 13.94 33.06 8.74
C ILE A 434 13.81 34.57 8.98
N ASP A 435 12.61 35.03 9.31
CA ASP A 435 12.37 36.41 9.76
C ASP A 435 12.44 36.47 11.28
N ILE A 436 13.32 37.29 11.82
CA ILE A 436 13.48 37.47 13.27
C ILE A 436 12.30 38.24 13.90
N ASN A 437 11.61 39.08 13.13
CA ASN A 437 10.50 39.90 13.61
C ASN A 437 9.18 39.13 13.69
N ASP A 438 9.05 38.06 12.92
CA ASP A 438 7.92 37.14 13.03
C ASP A 438 7.93 36.51 14.45
N PRO A 439 6.82 36.48 15.20
CA PRO A 439 6.78 35.85 16.52
C PRO A 439 6.93 34.32 16.49
N PHE A 440 6.78 33.66 15.33
CA PHE A 440 6.82 32.20 15.24
C PHE A 440 8.24 31.64 15.46
N ILE A 441 8.42 30.82 16.51
CA ILE A 441 9.69 30.20 16.91
C ILE A 441 9.58 28.67 16.93
N PHE A 442 10.72 27.99 17.08
CA PHE A 442 10.77 26.52 17.15
C PHE A 442 9.83 25.93 18.23
N GLY A 443 9.69 26.61 19.37
CA GLY A 443 8.76 26.21 20.44
C GLY A 443 7.30 26.13 19.99
N ASN A 444 6.86 26.97 19.04
CA ASN A 444 5.48 26.92 18.55
C ASN A 444 5.19 25.65 17.75
N ILE A 445 6.19 25.03 17.12
CA ILE A 445 6.02 23.72 16.46
C ILE A 445 5.62 22.67 17.50
N SER A 446 6.26 22.69 18.68
CA SER A 446 5.90 21.78 19.78
C SER A 446 4.48 22.02 20.28
N GLU A 447 4.05 23.29 20.39
CA GLU A 447 2.69 23.64 20.81
C GLU A 447 1.65 23.16 19.79
N LYS A 448 1.87 23.44 18.50
CA LYS A 448 0.99 23.00 17.41
C LYS A 448 0.89 21.47 17.34
N ALA A 449 2.00 20.77 17.49
CA ALA A 449 2.03 19.32 17.55
C ALA A 449 1.20 18.79 18.74
N THR A 450 1.37 19.37 19.93
CA THR A 450 0.63 18.97 21.14
C THR A 450 -0.87 19.21 21.02
N ARG A 451 -1.27 20.27 20.30
CA ARG A 451 -2.67 20.59 20.02
C ARG A 451 -3.27 19.77 18.87
N GLY A 452 -2.46 18.98 18.16
CA GLY A 452 -2.90 18.21 17.00
C GLY A 452 -3.30 19.08 15.81
N GLU A 453 -2.66 20.24 15.65
CA GLU A 453 -2.98 21.20 14.57
C GLU A 453 -2.37 20.80 13.22
N TYR A 454 -1.34 19.96 13.23
CA TYR A 454 -0.72 19.45 12.01
C TYR A 454 -1.55 18.32 11.41
N LYS A 455 -1.94 18.48 10.13
CA LYS A 455 -2.75 17.49 9.39
C LYS A 455 -1.93 16.71 8.40
N GLU A 456 -0.84 17.30 7.90
CA GLU A 456 0.06 16.70 6.94
C GLU A 456 1.54 17.01 7.27
N GLU A 457 2.45 16.17 6.79
CA GLU A 457 3.90 16.37 6.94
C GLU A 457 4.38 17.70 6.33
N VAL A 458 3.74 18.14 5.23
CA VAL A 458 4.08 19.39 4.53
C VAL A 458 3.85 20.63 5.40
N ASP A 459 2.82 20.61 6.27
CA ASP A 459 2.55 21.72 7.20
C ASP A 459 3.73 21.92 8.15
N ILE A 460 4.25 20.81 8.69
CA ILE A 460 5.39 20.79 9.60
C ILE A 460 6.65 21.20 8.86
N ALA A 461 6.87 20.65 7.67
CA ALA A 461 8.03 20.95 6.86
C ALA A 461 8.08 22.45 6.50
N THR A 462 6.94 23.06 6.20
CA THR A 462 6.78 24.49 5.92
C THR A 462 7.06 25.33 7.17
N ASP A 463 6.51 24.98 8.33
CA ASP A 463 6.80 25.70 9.58
C ASP A 463 8.28 25.59 9.99
N LEU A 464 8.93 24.44 9.75
CA LEU A 464 10.37 24.28 9.93
C LEU A 464 11.16 25.27 9.05
N THR A 465 10.68 25.61 7.84
CA THR A 465 11.36 26.61 7.00
C THR A 465 11.39 28.01 7.62
N LYS A 466 10.53 28.32 8.58
CA LYS A 466 10.52 29.63 9.26
C LYS A 466 11.54 29.72 10.39
N VAL A 467 12.01 28.58 10.90
CA VAL A 467 12.72 28.53 12.19
C VAL A 467 14.07 27.83 12.13
N ILE A 468 14.34 26.97 11.14
CA ILE A 468 15.60 26.19 11.10
C ILE A 468 16.27 26.19 9.73
N ARG A 469 17.59 26.39 9.72
CA ARG A 469 18.48 26.15 8.57
C ARG A 469 19.72 25.40 9.01
N TYR A 470 20.45 24.82 8.06
CA TYR A 470 21.78 24.28 8.33
C TYR A 470 22.74 24.46 7.16
N TYR A 471 24.03 24.42 7.47
CA TYR A 471 25.11 24.45 6.48
C TYR A 471 26.31 23.65 6.98
N ALA A 472 27.23 23.33 6.07
CA ALA A 472 28.50 22.69 6.42
C ALA A 472 29.48 23.76 6.93
N GLY A 473 29.82 23.70 8.22
CA GLY A 473 30.88 24.52 8.81
C GLY A 473 32.21 23.77 8.89
N GLU A 474 33.25 24.45 9.36
CA GLU A 474 34.63 23.91 9.44
C GLU A 474 34.74 22.63 10.27
N SER A 475 33.97 22.53 11.37
CA SER A 475 34.00 21.40 12.31
C SER A 475 32.77 20.48 12.20
N GLY A 476 32.00 20.59 11.11
CA GLY A 476 30.79 19.80 10.87
C GLY A 476 29.53 20.65 10.64
N LEU A 477 28.36 20.00 10.69
CA LEU A 477 27.09 20.67 10.41
C LEU A 477 26.73 21.67 11.52
N VAL A 478 26.44 22.90 11.09
CA VAL A 478 25.96 23.99 11.95
C VAL A 478 24.48 24.24 11.64
N PHE A 479 23.66 24.21 12.68
CA PHE A 479 22.22 24.46 12.62
C PHE A 479 21.92 25.85 13.14
N ILE A 480 21.13 26.59 12.39
CA ILE A 480 20.67 27.94 12.69
C ILE A 480 19.21 27.80 13.14
N ILE A 481 18.93 28.06 14.41
CA ILE A 481 17.58 27.92 14.97
C ILE A 481 17.11 29.26 15.54
N LYS A 482 15.90 29.65 15.17
CA LYS A 482 15.19 30.80 15.72
C LYS A 482 14.57 30.44 17.07
N GLU A 483 14.97 31.17 18.11
CA GLU A 483 14.54 30.97 19.48
C GLU A 483 14.18 32.31 20.13
N TYR A 484 13.35 32.29 21.17
CA TYR A 484 13.04 33.47 21.96
C TYR A 484 14.06 33.63 23.10
N ASP A 485 14.63 34.82 23.24
CA ASP A 485 15.50 35.18 24.36
C ASP A 485 14.71 35.96 25.40
N ALA A 486 14.40 35.31 26.52
CA ALA A 486 13.62 35.91 27.60
C ALA A 486 14.34 37.07 28.31
N GLN A 487 15.67 37.19 28.21
CA GLN A 487 16.40 38.30 28.83
C GLN A 487 16.34 39.56 27.96
N GLN A 488 16.39 39.38 26.65
CA GLN A 488 16.31 40.47 25.68
C GLN A 488 14.87 40.79 25.28
N GLU A 489 13.92 39.91 25.62
CA GLU A 489 12.51 39.94 25.21
C GLU A 489 12.34 39.96 23.68
N THR A 490 13.29 39.40 22.95
CA THR A 490 13.32 39.38 21.48
C THR A 490 13.61 37.98 20.94
N ASN A 491 13.22 37.74 19.69
CA ASN A 491 13.67 36.56 18.97
C ASN A 491 15.14 36.72 18.58
N VAL A 492 15.89 35.64 18.71
CA VAL A 492 17.31 35.56 18.38
C VAL A 492 17.57 34.34 17.51
N ILE A 493 18.69 34.39 16.79
CA ILE A 493 19.21 33.27 16.02
C ILE A 493 20.33 32.61 16.82
N ARG A 494 20.23 31.29 17.05
CA ARG A 494 21.28 30.52 17.72
C ARG A 494 21.87 29.47 16.78
N ASN A 495 23.20 29.38 16.82
CA ASN A 495 23.94 28.32 16.15
C ASN A 495 24.06 27.11 17.08
N LYS A 496 23.78 25.92 16.56
CA LYS A 496 23.82 24.65 17.30
C LYS A 496 24.53 23.57 16.51
N THR A 497 25.10 22.61 17.25
CA THR A 497 25.63 21.38 16.68
C THR A 497 24.48 20.45 16.25
N LYS A 498 24.80 19.49 15.38
CA LYS A 498 23.86 18.43 14.98
C LYS A 498 23.20 17.75 16.18
N THR A 499 23.98 17.33 17.17
CA THR A 499 23.48 16.63 18.36
C THR A 499 22.41 17.44 19.08
N ASN A 500 22.70 18.72 19.38
CA ASN A 500 21.76 19.57 20.12
C ASN A 500 20.49 19.86 19.32
N ALA A 501 20.62 20.08 18.00
CA ALA A 501 19.47 20.32 17.14
C ALA A 501 18.58 19.06 17.01
N TYR A 502 19.20 17.89 16.85
CA TYR A 502 18.48 16.62 16.70
C TYR A 502 17.78 16.22 18.00
N GLU A 503 18.41 16.40 19.15
CA GLU A 503 17.77 16.19 20.46
C GLU A 503 16.53 17.06 20.62
N GLN A 504 16.59 18.34 20.24
CA GLN A 504 15.41 19.23 20.30
C GLN A 504 14.27 18.77 19.40
N MET A 505 14.57 18.32 18.17
CA MET A 505 13.57 17.81 17.24
C MET A 505 12.99 16.44 17.67
N HIS A 506 13.83 15.57 18.23
CA HIS A 506 13.46 14.22 18.65
C HIS A 506 12.42 14.21 19.79
N ILE A 507 12.47 15.22 20.67
CA ILE A 507 11.53 15.35 21.79
C ILE A 507 10.09 15.60 21.32
N ILE A 508 9.91 16.23 20.14
CA ILE A 508 8.59 16.57 19.62
C ILE A 508 8.02 15.38 18.85
N ARG A 509 7.12 14.64 19.50
CA ARG A 509 6.39 13.52 18.91
C ARG A 509 5.16 14.03 18.15
N LEU A 510 4.89 13.45 16.98
CA LEU A 510 3.79 13.82 16.10
C LEU A 510 2.66 12.79 16.15
N TRP A 511 2.85 11.64 15.51
CA TRP A 511 1.87 10.54 15.49
C TRP A 511 2.57 9.17 15.46
N ASP A 512 1.79 8.09 15.59
CA ASP A 512 2.26 6.71 15.53
C ASP A 512 1.90 6.11 14.17
N ASP A 513 2.90 5.59 13.43
CA ASP A 513 2.69 4.93 12.14
C ASP A 513 2.39 3.42 12.27
N GLY A 514 2.30 2.91 13.51
CA GLY A 514 2.10 1.51 13.85
C GLY A 514 3.39 0.70 13.98
N LYS A 515 4.54 1.24 13.57
CA LYS A 515 5.88 0.65 13.74
C LYS A 515 6.75 1.47 14.70
N LYS A 516 6.66 2.80 14.63
CA LYS A 516 7.37 3.74 15.50
C LYS A 516 6.57 5.05 15.66
N HIS A 517 6.90 5.79 16.71
CA HIS A 517 6.50 7.19 16.80
C HIS A 517 7.29 8.03 15.80
N ILE A 518 6.56 8.76 14.95
CA ILE A 518 7.10 9.77 14.06
C ILE A 518 7.35 11.05 14.86
N THR A 519 8.54 11.62 14.68
CA THR A 519 9.00 12.85 15.35
C THR A 519 9.26 13.97 14.36
N VAL A 520 9.42 15.20 14.84
CA VAL A 520 9.85 16.33 13.99
C VAL A 520 11.21 16.06 13.34
N GLN A 521 12.09 15.30 13.99
CA GLN A 521 13.37 14.89 13.41
C GLN A 521 13.17 14.07 12.13
N ASP A 522 12.26 13.10 12.13
CA ASP A 522 11.98 12.27 10.95
C ASP A 522 11.50 13.12 9.77
N ILE A 523 10.67 14.13 10.03
CA ILE A 523 10.19 15.07 9.01
C ILE A 523 11.34 15.95 8.50
N PHE A 524 12.17 16.48 9.40
CA PHE A 524 13.32 17.30 9.02
C PHE A 524 14.30 16.52 8.13
N GLU A 525 14.63 15.27 8.49
CA GLU A 525 15.52 14.42 7.69
C GLU A 525 14.95 14.14 6.29
N LYS A 526 13.64 13.87 6.22
CA LYS A 526 12.91 13.61 4.96
C LYS A 526 12.95 14.80 4.00
N TYR A 527 12.95 16.03 4.51
CA TYR A 527 12.94 17.25 3.70
C TYR A 527 14.24 18.07 3.86
N SER A 528 15.36 17.42 4.23
CA SER A 528 16.62 18.09 4.61
C SER A 528 17.11 19.11 3.57
N GLY A 529 17.02 18.78 2.28
CA GLY A 529 17.40 19.68 1.18
C GLY A 529 16.60 21.00 1.10
N GLN A 530 15.49 21.13 1.81
CA GLN A 530 14.74 22.39 1.92
C GLN A 530 15.36 23.36 2.93
N TYR A 531 16.14 22.85 3.89
CA TYR A 531 16.70 23.63 5.00
C TYR A 531 18.19 23.94 4.84
N VAL A 532 18.83 23.44 3.79
CA VAL A 532 20.24 23.71 3.51
C VAL A 532 20.44 25.14 2.99
N VAL A 533 21.49 25.80 3.46
CA VAL A 533 22.02 27.07 2.94
C VAL A 533 23.52 26.96 2.73
N GLU A 534 24.10 27.80 1.88
CA GLU A 534 25.54 27.81 1.62
C GLU A 534 26.35 28.31 2.84
N GLY A 535 25.76 29.17 3.66
CA GLY A 535 26.38 29.72 4.86
C GLY A 535 25.60 30.91 5.42
N VAL A 536 26.15 31.57 6.44
CA VAL A 536 25.59 32.78 7.04
C VAL A 536 26.43 33.98 6.62
N ARG A 537 25.77 35.03 6.12
CA ARG A 537 26.41 36.32 5.83
C ARG A 537 25.84 37.39 6.75
N PHE A 538 26.72 38.11 7.43
CA PHE A 538 26.35 39.31 8.18
C PHE A 538 26.39 40.52 7.24
N ASN A 539 25.22 41.09 6.97
CA ASN A 539 25.10 42.34 6.23
C ASN A 539 24.73 43.44 7.22
N SER A 540 25.55 44.47 7.31
CA SER A 540 25.28 45.64 8.14
C SER A 540 25.76 46.89 7.43
N ASP A 541 24.85 47.86 7.29
CA ASP A 541 25.16 49.18 6.76
C ASP A 541 25.81 50.08 7.82
N ASN A 542 25.87 49.63 9.08
CA ASN A 542 26.59 50.31 10.15
C ASN A 542 28.10 50.04 10.00
N PRO A 543 28.92 51.07 9.67
CA PRO A 543 30.37 50.91 9.52
C PRO A 543 31.08 50.55 10.83
N ASN A 544 30.41 50.70 11.99
CA ASN A 544 30.95 50.39 13.31
C ASN A 544 30.50 49.03 13.85
N VAL A 545 29.78 48.20 13.09
CA VAL A 545 29.19 46.94 13.60
C VAL A 545 30.22 45.97 14.19
N PHE A 546 31.46 46.00 13.69
CA PHE A 546 32.56 45.16 14.18
C PHE A 546 33.38 45.80 15.32
N ASN A 547 33.14 47.08 15.67
CA ASN A 547 33.82 47.71 16.83
C ASN A 547 33.36 47.14 18.19
N VAL A 548 32.41 46.21 18.19
CA VAL A 548 31.89 45.51 19.38
C VAL A 548 32.72 44.28 19.75
N PHE A 549 33.75 43.90 18.98
CA PHE A 549 34.77 42.92 19.42
C PHE A 549 35.72 43.54 20.47
N GLN A 550 35.17 43.98 21.60
CA GLN A 550 35.93 44.37 22.78
C GLN A 550 36.11 43.14 23.67
N GLY A 551 37.23 42.43 23.50
CA GLY A 551 37.43 41.18 24.26
C GLY A 551 38.84 40.64 24.40
N PHE A 552 39.86 41.27 23.81
CA PHE A 552 41.24 40.90 24.13
C PHE A 552 41.91 42.03 24.91
N LYS A 553 42.38 41.72 26.12
CA LYS A 553 43.42 42.52 26.78
C LYS A 553 44.62 42.54 25.82
N TYR A 554 44.85 43.65 25.17
CA TYR A 554 46.06 43.86 24.37
C TYR A 554 46.95 44.87 25.09
N GLU A 555 48.25 44.62 25.09
CA GLU A 555 49.23 45.67 25.41
C GLU A 555 49.45 46.50 24.15
N LYS A 556 49.37 47.82 24.30
CA LYS A 556 49.69 48.75 23.22
C LYS A 556 51.21 48.75 23.05
N LEU A 557 51.70 48.11 22.00
CA LEU A 557 53.13 48.09 21.69
C LEU A 557 53.59 49.49 21.24
N GLU A 558 54.68 50.02 21.82
CA GLU A 558 55.24 51.33 21.45
C GLU A 558 55.87 51.33 20.04
N GLN A 559 56.29 50.17 19.55
CA GLN A 559 56.71 49.95 18.18
C GLN A 559 56.08 48.68 17.64
N VAL A 560 55.49 48.81 16.45
CA VAL A 560 54.81 47.75 15.73
C VAL A 560 55.68 47.42 14.52
N ASP A 561 56.19 46.18 14.46
CA ASP A 561 56.91 45.68 13.30
C ASP A 561 55.89 45.25 12.24
N GLU A 562 55.53 46.18 11.36
CA GLU A 562 54.49 45.98 10.34
C GLU A 562 54.74 44.76 9.46
N SER A 563 56.01 44.38 9.22
CA SER A 563 56.38 43.22 8.40
C SER A 563 55.85 41.88 8.94
N LYS A 564 55.61 41.78 10.25
CA LYS A 564 55.09 40.57 10.90
C LYS A 564 53.56 40.48 10.91
N ILE A 565 52.89 41.59 10.62
CA ILE A 565 51.43 41.73 10.70
C ILE A 565 50.81 41.94 9.32
N ASP A 566 51.63 42.36 8.35
CA ASP A 566 51.24 42.57 6.96
C ASP A 566 50.61 41.32 6.33
N MET A 567 51.11 40.13 6.68
CA MET A 567 50.52 38.86 6.23
C MET A 567 49.10 38.65 6.78
N PHE A 568 48.79 39.16 7.97
CA PHE A 568 47.44 39.07 8.54
C PHE A 568 46.53 40.20 8.05
N ILE A 569 47.06 41.39 7.78
CA ILE A 569 46.27 42.52 7.27
C ILE A 569 45.96 42.38 5.78
N ASN A 570 46.89 41.85 4.98
CA ASN A 570 46.68 41.74 3.54
C ASN A 570 45.99 40.43 3.12
N ASP A 571 46.23 39.30 3.80
CA ASP A 571 45.63 38.01 3.40
C ASP A 571 44.30 37.68 4.09
N LEU A 572 44.06 38.09 5.36
CA LEU A 572 42.78 37.79 6.05
C LEU A 572 41.68 38.83 5.80
N THR A 573 42.04 40.09 5.54
CA THR A 573 41.05 41.19 5.50
C THR A 573 40.37 41.37 4.13
N TYR A 574 40.87 40.70 3.08
CA TYR A 574 40.27 40.77 1.74
C TYR A 574 38.94 39.99 1.58
N GLY A 575 38.51 39.23 2.59
CA GLY A 575 37.22 38.53 2.60
C GLY A 575 36.02 39.40 3.03
N THR A 576 36.27 40.55 3.65
CA THR A 576 35.20 41.36 4.27
C THR A 576 34.79 42.51 3.35
N ILE A 577 33.90 42.22 2.40
CA ILE A 577 33.29 43.25 1.56
C ILE A 577 32.19 43.95 2.38
N ALA A 578 32.48 45.16 2.87
CA ALA A 578 31.45 46.11 3.29
C ALA A 578 30.47 46.32 2.12
N GLY A 579 29.16 46.37 2.41
CA GLY A 579 28.10 46.49 1.40
C GLY A 579 28.27 47.73 0.53
N GLY A 580 29.00 47.60 -0.57
CA GLY A 580 29.37 48.73 -1.43
C GLY A 580 30.19 48.35 -2.66
N ASN A 581 31.00 47.29 -2.63
CA ASN A 581 31.75 46.88 -3.81
C ASN A 581 31.01 45.79 -4.58
N LYS A 582 30.18 46.22 -5.53
CA LYS A 582 29.84 45.40 -6.70
C LYS A 582 31.04 45.39 -7.64
N ASN A 583 31.60 44.21 -7.89
CA ASN A 583 31.98 43.75 -9.22
C ASN A 583 31.91 42.22 -9.23
#